data_AF-A0A1Q9PFV0-F1
#
_entry.id   AF-A0A1Q9PFV0-F1
#
_cell.length_a   1.000
_cell.length_b   1.000
_cell.length_c   1.000
_cell.angle_alpha   90.00
_cell.angle_beta   90.00
_cell.angle_gamma   90.00
#
_symmetry.space_group_name_H-M   'P 1'
#
loop_
_entity.id
_entity.type
_entity.pdbx_description
1 polymer ?
#
loop_
_entity_poly.entity_id
_entity_poly.type
_entity_poly.pdbx_seq_one_letter_code
_entity_poly.pdbx_strand_id
1 'polypeptide(L)'
;MIGLAKTTMKEIYVSIVKKELLEYFLELLSDSLRYVEFVFTYRKGKSKVSLFGERETINQSALIVKSLAKMFNQSSILNSDGFYVHNLKLIQQIGSKIISLQSISTVLNHLDVQSTVKDQDLVSKASMQEVQKILSSMHDLIQETPLGVRTQVMKRILATVSYCTNLSPSFVLDKGLELEYFKQQKNTISINYNPEKSIRELVEKLSKESTQTEYLSSRDKDAELERVLFRE
;
A
#
# COMPACT_ATOMS: atom_id res chain seq x y z
N MET A 1 32.81 -7.60 -39.62
CA MET A 1 31.41 -7.89 -40.01
C MET A 1 30.55 -7.80 -38.76
N ILE A 2 29.77 -6.73 -38.61
CA ILE A 2 28.75 -6.63 -37.56
C ILE A 2 27.57 -7.45 -38.06
N GLY A 3 27.35 -8.63 -37.49
CA GLY A 3 26.20 -9.45 -37.84
C GLY A 3 24.92 -8.70 -37.47
N LEU A 4 24.06 -8.42 -38.45
CA LEU A 4 22.72 -7.90 -38.20
C LEU A 4 22.00 -8.88 -37.28
N ALA A 5 21.74 -8.46 -36.04
CA ALA A 5 20.98 -9.24 -35.08
C ALA A 5 19.62 -9.59 -35.71
N LYS A 6 19.32 -10.88 -35.78
CA LYS A 6 18.09 -11.37 -36.42
C LYS A 6 16.90 -11.00 -35.53
N THR A 7 16.19 -9.94 -35.90
CA THR A 7 14.95 -9.54 -35.22
C THR A 7 13.99 -10.71 -35.22
N THR A 8 13.61 -11.14 -34.03
CA THR A 8 12.66 -12.23 -33.80
C THR A 8 11.32 -11.61 -33.41
N MET A 9 10.22 -12.33 -33.68
CA MET A 9 8.89 -11.95 -33.22
C MET A 9 8.34 -13.08 -32.34
N LYS A 10 7.69 -12.73 -31.23
CA LYS A 10 6.96 -13.69 -30.39
C LYS A 10 5.61 -13.12 -29.99
N GLU A 11 4.57 -13.92 -30.17
CA GLU A 11 3.22 -13.57 -29.76
C GLU A 11 2.86 -14.22 -28.42
N ILE A 12 2.19 -13.45 -27.58
CA ILE A 12 1.72 -13.88 -26.26
C ILE A 12 0.26 -13.51 -26.14
N TYR A 13 -0.54 -14.48 -25.74
CA TYR A 13 -1.96 -14.27 -25.49
C TYR A 13 -2.17 -14.17 -23.98
N VAL A 14 -2.76 -13.06 -23.55
CA VAL A 14 -3.13 -12.82 -22.15
C VAL A 14 -4.63 -12.52 -22.08
N SER A 15 -5.24 -12.84 -20.95
CA SER A 15 -6.62 -12.42 -20.67
C SER A 15 -6.55 -11.17 -19.80
N ILE A 16 -7.27 -10.12 -20.15
CA ILE A 16 -7.51 -8.97 -19.29
C ILE A 16 -9.01 -8.91 -19.08
N VAL A 17 -9.45 -9.14 -17.85
CA VAL A 17 -10.86 -9.48 -17.59
C VAL A 17 -11.77 -8.26 -17.67
N LYS A 18 -11.26 -7.07 -17.31
CA LYS A 18 -12.04 -5.82 -17.32
C LYS A 18 -11.46 -4.85 -18.35
N LYS A 19 -12.28 -4.51 -19.36
CA LYS A 19 -11.89 -3.58 -20.44
C LYS A 19 -11.54 -2.19 -19.89
N GLU A 20 -12.24 -1.73 -18.87
CA GLU A 20 -12.00 -0.44 -18.20
C GLU A 20 -10.61 -0.34 -17.55
N LEU A 21 -9.97 -1.48 -17.26
CA LEU A 21 -8.64 -1.54 -16.66
C LEU A 21 -7.52 -1.70 -17.71
N LEU A 22 -7.86 -1.67 -19.00
CA LEU A 22 -6.92 -1.95 -20.08
C LEU A 22 -5.84 -0.88 -20.20
N GLU A 23 -6.22 0.40 -20.13
CA GLU A 23 -5.27 1.52 -20.21
C GLU A 23 -4.22 1.42 -19.11
N TYR A 24 -4.68 1.16 -17.89
CA TYR A 24 -3.80 0.98 -16.74
C TYR A 24 -2.86 -0.23 -16.88
N PHE A 25 -3.36 -1.35 -17.42
CA PHE A 25 -2.50 -2.49 -17.73
C PHE A 25 -1.43 -2.14 -18.78
N LEU A 26 -1.77 -1.34 -19.78
CA LEU A 26 -0.83 -0.92 -20.84
C LEU A 26 0.27 -0.01 -20.32
N GLU A 27 -0.04 0.87 -19.37
CA GLU A 27 0.96 1.70 -18.70
C GLU A 27 1.98 0.82 -17.96
N LEU A 28 1.49 -0.11 -17.13
CA LEU A 28 2.34 -1.06 -16.40
C LEU A 28 3.17 -1.94 -17.32
N LEU A 29 2.59 -2.37 -18.44
CA LEU A 29 3.27 -3.19 -19.44
C LEU A 29 4.38 -2.39 -20.14
N SER A 30 4.11 -1.14 -20.51
CA SER A 30 5.09 -0.24 -21.13
C SER A 30 6.27 0.02 -20.20
N ASP A 31 5.99 0.30 -18.92
CA ASP A 31 7.02 0.49 -17.91
C ASP A 31 7.87 -0.76 -17.66
N SER A 32 7.25 -1.94 -17.76
CA SER A 32 7.94 -3.21 -17.55
C SER A 32 8.75 -3.67 -18.77
N LEU A 33 8.50 -3.12 -19.95
CA LEU A 33 9.09 -3.52 -21.23
C LEU A 33 9.92 -2.41 -21.90
N ARG A 34 10.51 -1.47 -21.13
CA ARG A 34 11.19 -0.25 -21.64
C ARG A 34 12.15 -0.42 -22.82
N TYR A 35 12.74 -1.60 -23.00
CA TYR A 35 13.74 -1.87 -24.05
C TYR A 35 13.26 -2.86 -25.12
N VAL A 36 11.96 -3.12 -25.19
CA VAL A 36 11.36 -4.06 -26.14
C VAL A 36 10.21 -3.38 -26.86
N GLU A 37 10.28 -3.36 -28.19
CA GLU A 37 9.16 -2.95 -29.01
C GLU A 37 8.04 -3.98 -28.89
N PHE A 38 6.83 -3.51 -28.64
CA PHE A 38 5.66 -4.37 -28.59
C PHE A 38 4.43 -3.73 -29.23
N VAL A 39 3.56 -4.58 -29.76
CA VAL A 39 2.23 -4.21 -30.24
C VAL A 39 1.21 -4.95 -29.38
N PHE A 40 0.28 -4.18 -28.82
CA PHE A 40 -0.85 -4.74 -28.07
C PHE A 40 -2.11 -4.71 -28.93
N THR A 41 -2.85 -5.81 -28.96
CA THR A 41 -4.14 -5.91 -29.67
C THR A 41 -5.20 -6.52 -28.76
N TYR A 42 -6.33 -5.83 -28.59
CA TYR A 42 -7.49 -6.35 -27.86
C TYR A 42 -8.65 -6.65 -28.81
N ARG A 43 -9.15 -7.89 -28.80
CA ARG A 43 -10.35 -8.30 -29.56
C ARG A 43 -11.21 -9.26 -28.75
N LYS A 44 -12.45 -8.87 -28.43
CA LYS A 44 -13.50 -9.73 -27.84
C LYS A 44 -12.98 -10.64 -26.70
N GLY A 45 -12.32 -10.07 -25.69
CA GLY A 45 -11.80 -10.80 -24.52
C GLY A 45 -10.47 -11.54 -24.73
N LYS A 46 -9.86 -11.44 -25.92
CA LYS A 46 -8.50 -11.91 -26.20
C LYS A 46 -7.57 -10.71 -26.31
N SER A 47 -6.56 -10.66 -25.45
CA SER A 47 -5.47 -9.69 -25.53
C SER A 47 -4.24 -10.38 -26.10
N LYS A 48 -3.65 -9.80 -27.14
CA LYS A 48 -2.43 -10.28 -27.78
C LYS A 48 -1.33 -9.24 -27.59
N VAL A 49 -0.16 -9.69 -27.14
CA VAL A 49 1.08 -8.90 -27.08
C VAL A 49 2.07 -9.52 -28.06
N SER A 50 2.42 -8.76 -29.09
CA SER A 50 3.46 -9.13 -30.05
C SER A 50 4.75 -8.41 -29.67
N LEU A 51 5.81 -9.15 -29.34
CA LEU A 51 7.12 -8.64 -28.95
C LEU A 51 8.11 -8.74 -30.11
N PHE A 52 8.96 -7.72 -30.27
CA PHE A 52 9.97 -7.62 -31.32
C PHE A 52 11.36 -7.28 -30.72
N GLY A 53 12.43 -7.85 -31.28
CA GLY A 53 13.79 -7.69 -30.77
C GLY A 53 14.64 -8.95 -30.83
N GLU A 54 15.69 -9.01 -30.01
CA GLU A 54 16.58 -10.16 -29.92
C GLU A 54 15.93 -11.34 -29.20
N ARG A 55 16.28 -12.57 -29.60
CA ARG A 55 15.64 -13.81 -29.11
C ARG A 55 15.68 -13.94 -27.58
N GLU A 56 16.81 -13.61 -26.96
CA GLU A 56 16.96 -13.69 -25.50
C GLU A 56 16.06 -12.67 -24.79
N THR A 57 16.15 -11.40 -25.20
CA THR A 57 15.34 -10.29 -24.68
C THR A 57 13.84 -10.59 -24.82
N ILE A 58 13.39 -11.08 -25.97
CA ILE A 58 11.98 -11.47 -26.17
C ILE A 58 11.56 -12.59 -25.24
N ASN A 59 12.41 -13.59 -25.00
CA ASN A 59 12.06 -14.70 -24.12
C ASN A 59 11.89 -14.23 -22.68
N GLN A 60 12.77 -13.35 -22.20
CA GLN A 60 12.65 -12.72 -20.88
C GLN A 60 11.41 -11.84 -20.79
N SER A 61 11.20 -10.95 -21.76
CA SER A 61 10.00 -10.10 -21.83
C SER A 61 8.71 -10.90 -21.89
N ALA A 62 8.73 -12.07 -22.53
CA ALA A 62 7.56 -12.93 -22.57
C ALA A 62 7.17 -13.49 -21.19
N LEU A 63 8.15 -13.75 -20.32
CA LEU A 63 7.90 -14.14 -18.94
C LEU A 63 7.34 -12.96 -18.14
N ILE A 64 7.87 -11.75 -18.36
CA ILE A 64 7.38 -10.51 -17.75
C ILE A 64 5.91 -10.28 -18.10
N VAL A 65 5.53 -10.34 -19.39
CA VAL A 65 4.15 -10.15 -19.84
C VAL A 65 3.20 -11.14 -19.17
N LYS A 66 3.55 -12.43 -19.14
CA LYS A 66 2.72 -13.47 -18.50
C LYS A 66 2.59 -13.25 -17.00
N SER A 67 3.69 -12.93 -16.32
CA SER A 67 3.72 -12.68 -14.89
C SER A 67 2.89 -11.44 -14.53
N LEU A 68 3.05 -10.35 -15.27
CA LEU A 68 2.35 -9.09 -15.04
C LEU A 68 0.84 -9.27 -15.27
N ALA A 69 0.43 -9.89 -16.36
CA ALA A 69 -0.98 -10.16 -16.63
C ALA A 69 -1.63 -11.02 -15.53
N LYS A 70 -0.90 -12.03 -15.02
CA LYS A 70 -1.37 -12.86 -13.91
C LYS A 70 -1.57 -12.01 -12.64
N MET A 71 -0.54 -11.28 -12.20
CA MET A 71 -0.61 -10.42 -11.01
C MET A 71 -1.73 -9.39 -11.13
N PHE A 72 -1.85 -8.74 -12.29
CA PHE A 72 -2.87 -7.74 -12.56
C PHE A 72 -4.29 -8.26 -12.41
N ASN A 73 -4.59 -9.42 -13.02
CA ASN A 73 -5.90 -10.02 -12.92
C ASN A 73 -6.22 -10.45 -11.48
N GLN A 74 -5.24 -11.05 -10.78
CA GLN A 74 -5.37 -11.46 -9.39
C GLN A 74 -5.65 -10.28 -8.44
N SER A 75 -5.13 -9.10 -8.74
CA SER A 75 -5.38 -7.87 -7.98
C SER A 75 -6.67 -7.14 -8.37
N SER A 76 -7.26 -7.48 -9.51
CA SER A 76 -8.43 -6.78 -10.08
C SER A 76 -9.74 -7.52 -9.88
N ILE A 77 -9.69 -8.79 -9.46
CA ILE A 77 -10.84 -9.70 -9.40
C ILE A 77 -10.74 -10.54 -8.14
N LEU A 78 -11.88 -10.75 -7.48
CA LEU A 78 -11.99 -11.67 -6.36
C LEU A 78 -11.79 -13.11 -6.84
N ASN A 79 -11.02 -13.89 -6.06
CA ASN A 79 -10.96 -15.33 -6.22
C ASN A 79 -12.26 -16.01 -5.73
N SER A 80 -12.31 -17.35 -5.83
CA SER A 80 -13.45 -18.15 -5.35
C SER A 80 -13.79 -17.94 -3.87
N ASP A 81 -12.79 -17.56 -3.07
CA ASP A 81 -12.92 -17.36 -1.63
C ASP A 81 -13.31 -15.92 -1.27
N GLY A 82 -13.51 -15.05 -2.27
CA GLY A 82 -13.88 -13.65 -2.07
C GLY A 82 -12.72 -12.74 -1.67
N PHE A 83 -11.48 -13.05 -2.07
CA PHE A 83 -10.30 -12.22 -1.83
C PHE A 83 -9.61 -11.78 -3.11
N TYR A 84 -9.05 -10.58 -3.09
CA TYR A 84 -8.03 -10.14 -4.04
C TYR A 84 -6.65 -10.66 -3.59
N VAL A 85 -5.75 -10.80 -4.57
CA VAL A 85 -4.34 -11.14 -4.32
C VAL A 85 -3.46 -10.06 -4.93
N HIS A 86 -2.81 -9.30 -4.07
CA HIS A 86 -2.00 -8.15 -4.45
C HIS A 86 -0.51 -8.46 -4.30
N ASN A 87 0.18 -8.61 -5.43
CA ASN A 87 1.62 -8.89 -5.41
C ASN A 87 2.42 -7.64 -5.02
N LEU A 88 3.45 -7.81 -4.19
CA LEU A 88 4.34 -6.72 -3.76
C LEU A 88 4.92 -5.94 -4.94
N LYS A 89 5.38 -6.62 -5.99
CA LYS A 89 5.98 -5.96 -7.17
C LYS A 89 4.97 -5.06 -7.86
N LEU A 90 3.74 -5.54 -8.03
CA LEU A 90 2.67 -4.76 -8.65
C LEU A 90 2.33 -3.53 -7.79
N ILE A 91 2.17 -3.70 -6.47
CA ILE A 91 1.92 -2.59 -5.53
C ILE A 91 3.03 -1.54 -5.62
N GLN A 92 4.30 -1.97 -5.66
CA GLN A 92 5.46 -1.07 -5.71
C GLN A 92 5.58 -0.34 -7.05
N GLN A 93 5.33 -1.02 -8.18
CA GLN A 93 5.34 -0.40 -9.51
C GLN A 93 4.29 0.70 -9.61
N ILE A 94 3.11 0.44 -9.07
CA ILE A 94 1.99 1.38 -9.07
C ILE A 94 2.24 2.55 -8.12
N GLY A 95 2.60 2.26 -6.87
CA GLY A 95 2.62 3.24 -5.80
C GLY A 95 3.90 4.06 -5.77
N SER A 96 4.98 3.60 -6.41
CA SER A 96 6.34 4.17 -6.32
C SER A 96 6.84 4.41 -4.88
N LYS A 97 6.19 3.79 -3.89
CA LYS A 97 6.44 3.95 -2.45
C LYS A 97 6.77 2.58 -1.86
N ILE A 98 7.77 2.55 -0.98
CA ILE A 98 8.26 1.31 -0.37
C ILE A 98 7.64 1.17 1.02
N ILE A 99 6.58 0.37 1.12
CA ILE A 99 5.94 -0.02 2.39
C ILE A 99 5.81 -1.54 2.41
N SER A 100 6.15 -2.18 3.54
CA SER A 100 6.00 -3.64 3.68
C SER A 100 4.52 -4.05 3.67
N LEU A 101 4.22 -5.17 3.00
CA LEU A 101 2.86 -5.74 2.98
C LEU A 101 2.31 -6.03 4.37
N GLN A 102 3.19 -6.38 5.32
CA GLN A 102 2.79 -6.60 6.72
C GLN A 102 2.17 -5.34 7.32
N SER A 103 2.69 -4.15 7.01
CA SER A 103 2.11 -2.89 7.52
C SER A 103 0.72 -2.65 6.96
N ILE A 104 0.56 -2.85 5.65
CA ILE A 104 -0.73 -2.70 4.97
C ILE A 104 -1.74 -3.70 5.54
N SER A 105 -1.33 -4.96 5.74
CA SER A 105 -2.18 -5.99 6.33
C SER A 105 -2.58 -5.67 7.77
N THR A 106 -1.66 -5.16 8.58
CA THR A 106 -1.97 -4.71 9.95
C THR A 106 -3.01 -3.59 9.95
N VAL A 107 -2.84 -2.58 9.10
CA VAL A 107 -3.82 -1.49 8.94
C VAL A 107 -5.19 -2.04 8.51
N LEU A 108 -5.23 -2.88 7.48
CA LEU A 108 -6.46 -3.47 6.98
C LEU A 108 -7.20 -4.25 8.06
N ASN A 109 -6.48 -5.10 8.81
CA ASN A 109 -7.08 -5.88 9.89
C ASN A 109 -7.58 -5.00 11.04
N HIS A 110 -6.95 -3.85 11.30
CA HIS A 110 -7.46 -2.87 12.26
C HIS A 110 -8.71 -2.12 11.78
N LEU A 111 -8.91 -2.01 10.46
CA LEU A 111 -10.13 -1.49 9.85
C LEU A 111 -11.20 -2.57 9.63
N ASP A 112 -11.08 -3.72 10.29
CA ASP A 112 -11.95 -4.89 10.12
C ASP A 112 -12.01 -5.45 8.67
N VAL A 113 -11.01 -5.11 7.84
CA VAL A 113 -10.85 -5.65 6.50
C VAL A 113 -9.89 -6.84 6.53
N GLN A 114 -10.46 -8.04 6.38
CA GLN A 114 -9.70 -9.28 6.46
C GLN A 114 -8.54 -9.32 5.45
N SER A 115 -7.32 -9.46 5.97
CA SER A 115 -6.11 -9.53 5.17
C SER A 115 -5.02 -10.43 5.79
N THR A 116 -4.17 -10.99 4.94
CA THR A 116 -3.00 -11.77 5.34
C THR A 116 -1.89 -11.65 4.30
N VAL A 117 -0.63 -11.82 4.72
CA VAL A 117 0.52 -11.82 3.81
C VAL A 117 1.04 -13.24 3.66
N LYS A 118 1.14 -13.74 2.42
CA LYS A 118 1.66 -15.07 2.08
C LYS A 118 2.54 -14.96 0.84
N ASP A 119 3.75 -15.49 0.89
CA ASP A 119 4.63 -15.61 -0.29
C ASP A 119 4.78 -14.33 -1.16
N GLN A 120 4.95 -13.18 -0.51
CA GLN A 120 5.03 -11.83 -1.14
C GLN A 120 3.73 -11.29 -1.75
N ASP A 121 2.61 -11.96 -1.48
CA ASP A 121 1.28 -11.50 -1.83
C ASP A 121 0.51 -11.04 -0.58
N LEU A 122 -0.22 -9.94 -0.73
CA LEU A 122 -1.24 -9.50 0.22
C LEU A 122 -2.58 -10.07 -0.25
N VAL A 123 -3.09 -11.05 0.48
CA VAL A 123 -4.43 -11.62 0.25
C VAL A 123 -5.42 -10.82 1.10
N SER A 124 -6.35 -10.12 0.48
CA SER A 124 -7.22 -9.17 1.19
C SER A 124 -8.60 -9.03 0.53
N LYS A 125 -9.61 -8.66 1.34
CA LYS A 125 -10.91 -8.20 0.81
C LYS A 125 -10.86 -6.78 0.24
N ALA A 126 -9.83 -6.01 0.55
CA ALA A 126 -9.61 -4.69 -0.02
C ALA A 126 -9.22 -4.76 -1.50
N SER A 127 -9.84 -3.92 -2.31
CA SER A 127 -9.46 -3.66 -3.69
C SER A 127 -8.07 -3.02 -3.80
N MET A 128 -7.49 -3.06 -5.01
CA MET A 128 -6.20 -2.41 -5.27
C MET A 128 -6.24 -0.89 -4.98
N GLN A 129 -7.38 -0.22 -5.23
CA GLN A 129 -7.55 1.21 -4.96
C GLN A 129 -7.48 1.53 -3.46
N GLU A 130 -8.12 0.71 -2.63
CA GLU A 130 -8.04 0.84 -1.17
C GLU A 130 -6.63 0.58 -0.65
N VAL A 131 -5.95 -0.44 -1.19
CA VAL A 131 -4.53 -0.73 -0.88
C VAL A 131 -3.64 0.46 -1.24
N GLN A 132 -3.82 1.07 -2.41
CA GLN A 132 -3.07 2.26 -2.83
C GLN A 132 -3.33 3.48 -1.93
N LYS A 133 -4.58 3.67 -1.48
CA LYS A 133 -4.94 4.74 -0.54
C LYS A 133 -4.19 4.57 0.78
N ILE A 134 -4.22 3.37 1.35
CA ILE A 134 -3.47 3.04 2.58
C ILE A 134 -1.98 3.28 2.38
N LEU A 135 -1.41 2.75 1.28
CA LEU A 135 0.00 2.91 0.97
C LEU A 135 0.41 4.39 0.82
N SER A 136 -0.45 5.20 0.19
CA SER A 136 -0.19 6.63 0.06
C SER A 136 -0.19 7.34 1.40
N SER A 137 -1.25 7.18 2.19
CA SER A 137 -1.38 7.82 3.50
C SER A 137 -0.29 7.37 4.47
N MET A 138 0.03 6.07 4.50
CA MET A 138 1.12 5.56 5.34
C MET A 138 2.48 6.15 4.95
N HIS A 139 2.73 6.35 3.65
CA HIS A 139 3.98 6.98 3.21
C HIS A 139 4.08 8.42 3.71
N ASP A 140 2.98 9.17 3.63
CA ASP A 140 2.94 10.56 4.05
C ASP A 140 3.17 10.66 5.56
N LEU A 141 2.52 9.79 6.35
CA LEU A 141 2.76 9.65 7.79
C LEU A 141 4.20 9.25 8.15
N ILE A 142 4.86 8.44 7.32
CA ILE A 142 6.29 8.12 7.50
C ILE A 142 7.16 9.37 7.30
N GLN A 143 6.83 10.24 6.34
CA GLN A 143 7.56 11.50 6.14
C GLN A 143 7.33 12.50 7.29
N GLU A 144 6.17 12.46 7.92
CA GLU A 144 5.83 13.28 9.10
C GLU A 144 6.48 12.78 10.41
N THR A 145 7.14 11.62 10.40
CA THR A 145 7.81 11.11 11.62
C THR A 145 8.89 12.05 12.12
N PRO A 146 8.99 12.31 13.44
CA PRO A 146 10.02 13.19 14.01
C PRO A 146 11.44 12.77 13.62
N LEU A 147 12.32 13.74 13.35
CA LEU A 147 13.71 13.50 12.91
C LEU A 147 14.54 12.64 13.89
N GLY A 148 14.17 12.62 15.17
CA GLY A 148 14.79 11.75 16.19
C GLY A 148 14.50 10.26 15.99
N VAL A 149 13.50 9.90 15.19
CA VAL A 149 13.10 8.52 14.90
C VAL A 149 13.87 8.00 13.69
N ARG A 150 14.95 7.26 13.96
CA ARG A 150 15.86 6.78 12.89
C ARG A 150 15.51 5.40 12.34
N THR A 151 14.90 4.53 13.13
CA THR A 151 14.68 3.13 12.73
C THR A 151 13.42 2.98 11.88
N GLN A 152 13.51 2.21 10.79
CA GLN A 152 12.37 1.92 9.92
C GLN A 152 11.22 1.23 10.68
N VAL A 153 11.56 0.39 11.66
CA VAL A 153 10.58 -0.29 12.51
C VAL A 153 9.78 0.73 13.33
N MET A 154 10.42 1.73 13.92
CA MET A 154 9.70 2.76 14.68
C MET A 154 8.85 3.64 13.77
N LYS A 155 9.40 4.08 12.63
CA LYS A 155 8.61 4.85 11.63
C LYS A 155 7.36 4.09 11.19
N ARG A 156 7.50 2.77 10.97
CA ARG A 156 6.38 1.87 10.65
C ARG A 156 5.35 1.83 11.77
N ILE A 157 5.77 1.65 13.03
CA ILE A 157 4.84 1.63 14.17
C ILE A 157 4.08 2.94 14.25
N LEU A 158 4.78 4.08 14.28
CA LEU A 158 4.16 5.39 14.38
C LEU A 158 3.18 5.63 13.25
N ALA A 159 3.58 5.42 11.99
CA ALA A 159 2.69 5.59 10.86
C ALA A 159 1.47 4.66 10.88
N THR A 160 1.64 3.42 11.33
CA THR A 160 0.52 2.45 11.43
C THR A 160 -0.48 2.88 12.48
N VAL A 161 0.00 3.22 13.69
CA VAL A 161 -0.87 3.67 14.79
C VAL A 161 -1.55 4.97 14.40
N SER A 162 -0.79 5.96 13.90
CA SER A 162 -1.31 7.24 13.42
C SER A 162 -2.42 7.08 12.39
N TYR A 163 -2.24 6.18 11.42
CA TYR A 163 -3.26 5.91 10.41
C TYR A 163 -4.55 5.35 11.05
N CYS A 164 -4.42 4.40 11.98
CA CYS A 164 -5.56 3.75 12.61
C CYS A 164 -6.31 4.67 13.58
N THR A 165 -5.61 5.60 14.25
CA THR A 165 -6.19 6.46 15.28
C THR A 165 -6.49 7.87 14.79
N ASN A 166 -6.11 8.21 13.55
CA ASN A 166 -6.15 9.57 13.01
C ASN A 166 -5.38 10.60 13.87
N LEU A 167 -4.26 10.18 14.45
CA LEU A 167 -3.40 11.03 15.30
C LEU A 167 -2.04 11.25 14.64
N SER A 168 -1.40 12.39 14.88
CA SER A 168 -0.10 12.68 14.27
C SER A 168 1.00 11.74 14.80
N PRO A 169 2.04 11.43 13.99
CA PRO A 169 3.15 10.58 14.43
C PRO A 169 3.87 11.10 15.69
N SER A 170 3.95 12.43 15.85
CA SER A 170 4.52 13.06 17.04
C SER A 170 3.69 12.79 18.29
N PHE A 171 2.37 12.95 18.21
CA PHE A 171 1.49 12.68 19.34
C PHE A 171 1.53 11.20 19.76
N VAL A 172 1.52 10.29 18.78
CA VAL A 172 1.66 8.85 19.03
C VAL A 172 3.00 8.53 19.68
N LEU A 173 4.08 9.20 19.28
CA LEU A 173 5.40 9.03 19.88
C LEU A 173 5.39 9.46 21.36
N ASP A 174 4.87 10.64 21.66
CA ASP A 174 4.80 11.18 23.02
C ASP A 174 3.98 10.26 23.93
N LYS A 175 2.80 9.83 23.46
CA LYS A 175 1.97 8.87 24.18
C LYS A 175 2.63 7.52 24.34
N GLY A 176 3.36 7.04 23.34
CA GLY A 176 4.09 5.78 23.45
C GLY A 176 5.26 5.83 24.44
N LEU A 177 5.85 7.01 24.68
CA LEU A 177 6.83 7.23 25.76
C LEU A 177 6.13 7.27 27.13
N GLU A 178 5.02 8.02 27.24
CA GLU A 178 4.21 8.11 28.47
C GLU A 178 3.71 6.73 28.94
N LEU A 179 3.25 5.90 27.99
CA LEU A 179 2.73 4.56 28.22
C LEU A 179 3.82 3.47 28.23
N GLU A 180 5.10 3.85 28.21
CA GLU A 180 6.26 2.96 28.25
C GLU A 180 6.36 1.92 27.11
N TYR A 181 5.69 2.12 25.98
CA TYR A 181 5.91 1.31 24.78
C TYR A 181 7.25 1.63 24.10
N PHE A 182 7.70 2.86 24.27
CA PHE A 182 8.95 3.37 23.75
C PHE A 182 9.87 3.79 24.91
N LYS A 183 11.18 3.73 24.67
CA LYS A 183 12.19 4.21 25.61
C LYS A 183 13.17 5.11 24.89
N GLN A 184 13.28 6.33 25.38
CA GLN A 184 14.29 7.28 24.94
C GLN A 184 15.64 6.95 25.60
N GLN A 185 16.67 6.78 24.78
CA GLN A 185 18.05 6.55 25.19
C GLN A 185 18.96 7.58 24.52
N LYS A 186 19.42 8.57 25.29
CA LYS A 186 20.24 9.71 24.82
C LYS A 186 19.63 10.37 23.58
N ASN A 187 20.03 9.94 22.38
CA ASN A 187 19.62 10.49 21.08
C ASN A 187 18.85 9.47 20.20
N THR A 188 18.37 8.37 20.78
CA THR A 188 17.66 7.32 20.06
C THR A 188 16.40 6.91 20.80
N ILE A 189 15.40 6.47 20.06
CA ILE A 189 14.17 5.91 20.63
C ILE A 189 14.13 4.43 20.27
N SER A 190 13.98 3.60 21.30
CA SER A 190 13.89 2.14 21.20
C SER A 190 12.49 1.67 21.55
N ILE A 191 12.12 0.47 21.06
CA ILE A 191 10.82 -0.14 21.32
C ILE A 191 11.01 -1.15 22.46
N ASN A 192 10.17 -1.09 23.50
CA ASN A 192 10.28 -1.99 24.66
C ASN A 192 9.62 -3.35 24.41
N TYR A 193 8.67 -3.42 23.48
CA TYR A 193 7.90 -4.62 23.16
C TYR A 193 8.09 -5.05 21.71
N ASN A 194 7.55 -6.21 21.37
CA ASN A 194 7.40 -6.62 19.98
C ASN A 194 6.60 -5.54 19.20
N PRO A 195 7.01 -5.17 17.97
CA PRO A 195 6.35 -4.11 17.18
C PRO A 195 4.85 -4.30 16.99
N GLU A 196 4.41 -5.52 16.72
CA GLU A 196 3.01 -5.85 16.47
C GLU A 196 2.19 -5.73 17.76
N LYS A 197 2.76 -6.12 18.91
CA LYS A 197 2.16 -5.88 20.23
C LYS A 197 2.01 -4.38 20.50
N SER A 198 3.06 -3.58 20.23
CA SER A 198 3.03 -2.13 20.43
C SER A 198 1.96 -1.46 19.57
N ILE A 199 1.86 -1.82 18.28
CA ILE A 199 0.84 -1.28 17.38
C ILE A 199 -0.55 -1.57 17.93
N ARG A 200 -0.86 -2.84 18.22
CA ARG A 200 -2.19 -3.25 18.66
C ARG A 200 -2.63 -2.53 19.93
N GLU A 201 -1.78 -2.50 20.95
CA GLU A 201 -2.14 -1.92 22.25
C GLU A 201 -2.18 -0.38 22.21
N LEU A 202 -1.30 0.27 21.45
CA LEU A 202 -1.35 1.72 21.26
C LEU A 202 -2.61 2.13 20.48
N VAL A 203 -2.98 1.41 19.42
CA VAL A 203 -4.23 1.66 18.70
C VAL A 203 -5.42 1.53 19.64
N GLU A 204 -5.49 0.47 20.44
CA GLU A 204 -6.60 0.27 21.38
C GLU A 204 -6.69 1.38 22.44
N LYS A 205 -5.56 1.78 23.04
CA LYS A 205 -5.52 2.82 24.07
C LYS A 205 -5.87 4.20 23.49
N LEU A 206 -5.27 4.56 22.37
CA LEU A 206 -5.43 5.89 21.77
C LEU A 206 -6.76 6.07 21.05
N SER A 207 -7.38 4.99 20.53
CA SER A 207 -8.73 5.07 19.94
C SER A 207 -9.80 5.36 20.99
N LYS A 208 -9.58 4.98 22.26
CA LYS A 208 -10.47 5.31 23.38
C LYS A 208 -10.31 6.76 23.83
N GLU A 209 -9.10 7.32 23.70
CA GLU A 209 -8.81 8.73 24.01
C GLU A 209 -9.33 9.68 22.93
N SER A 210 -9.20 9.33 21.64
CA SER A 210 -9.70 10.19 20.55
C SER A 210 -11.21 10.43 20.62
N THR A 211 -11.97 9.44 21.10
CA THR A 211 -13.41 9.60 21.35
C THR A 211 -13.68 10.61 22.47
N GLN A 212 -12.81 10.72 23.47
CA GLN A 212 -12.96 11.68 24.58
C GLN A 212 -12.58 13.10 24.15
N THR A 213 -11.53 13.27 23.34
CA THR A 213 -11.09 14.59 22.88
C THR A 213 -12.08 15.23 21.90
N GLU A 214 -12.69 14.45 21.00
CA GLU A 214 -13.76 14.94 20.11
C GLU A 214 -15.05 15.28 20.90
N TYR A 215 -15.38 14.50 21.93
CA TYR A 215 -16.53 14.76 22.80
C TYR A 215 -16.34 16.03 23.67
N LEU A 216 -15.12 16.31 24.12
CA LEU A 216 -14.80 17.55 24.84
C LEU A 216 -14.83 18.77 23.91
N SER A 217 -14.30 18.65 22.68
CA SER A 217 -14.30 19.75 21.71
C SER A 217 -15.69 20.13 21.19
N SER A 218 -16.63 19.17 21.12
CA SER A 218 -18.03 19.42 20.75
C SER A 218 -18.80 20.07 21.90
N ARG A 219 -18.54 19.65 23.14
CA ARG A 219 -19.13 20.25 24.33
C ARG A 219 -18.66 21.68 24.60
N ASP A 220 -17.39 21.99 24.29
CA ASP A 220 -16.86 23.35 24.37
C ASP A 220 -17.49 24.28 23.31
N LYS A 221 -17.74 23.77 22.10
CA LYS A 221 -18.46 24.50 21.05
C LYS A 221 -19.93 24.75 21.40
N ASP A 222 -20.61 23.77 22.00
CA ASP A 222 -21.99 23.93 22.45
C ASP A 222 -22.08 24.92 23.63
N ALA A 223 -21.11 24.89 24.55
CA ALA A 223 -21.01 25.87 25.64
C ALA A 223 -20.65 27.28 25.16
N GLU A 224 -19.89 27.42 24.07
CA GLU A 224 -19.58 28.70 23.44
C GLU A 224 -20.80 29.27 22.68
N LEU A 225 -21.58 28.42 22.00
CA LEU A 225 -22.86 28.77 21.39
C LEU A 225 -23.91 29.23 22.41
N GLU A 226 -24.03 28.56 23.56
CA GLU A 226 -24.90 29.03 24.64
C GLU A 226 -24.46 30.38 25.22
N ARG A 227 -23.14 30.62 25.37
CA ARG A 227 -22.64 31.93 25.83
C ARG A 227 -22.90 33.07 24.86
N VAL A 228 -22.98 32.77 23.55
CA VAL A 228 -23.30 33.76 22.51
C VAL A 228 -24.81 34.00 22.41
N LEU A 229 -25.64 32.98 22.67
CA LEU A 229 -27.09 33.08 22.58
C LEU A 229 -27.76 33.66 23.83
N PHE A 230 -27.11 33.59 25.01
CA PHE A 230 -27.69 34.00 26.30
C PHE A 230 -26.96 35.15 27.01
N ARG A 231 -26.16 35.97 26.30
CA ARG A 231 -25.66 37.25 26.82
C ARG A 231 -26.56 38.39 26.34
N GLU A 232 -27.46 38.83 27.23
CA GLU A 232 -28.12 40.15 27.19
C GLU A 232 -27.18 41.27 27.60
#